data_AF-A0A2X2CM05-F1
#
_entry.id   AF-A0A2X2CM05-F1
#
_cell.length_a   1.000
_cell.length_b   1.000
_cell.length_c   1.000
_cell.angle_alpha   90.00
_cell.angle_beta   90.00
_cell.angle_gamma   90.00
#
_symmetry.space_group_name_H-M   'P 1'
#
loop_
_entity.id
_entity.type
_entity.pdbx_description
1 polymer ?
#
loop_
_entity_poly.entity_id
_entity_poly.type
_entity_poly.pdbx_seq_one_letter_code
_entity_poly.pdbx_strand_id
1 'polypeptide(L)'
;MRALYDSKSKTIDDRGIKALLSNEAKYSTWLMFEAMLAQAQAEHGFIPQSAADEIKEKAVIENIDFEEMNRIYQKNRSWFRALFKSVS
;
A
#
# COMPACT_ATOMS: atom_id res chain seq x y z
N MET A 1 -9.35 -25.75 -9.86
CA MET A 1 -10.35 -24.79 -9.34
C MET A 1 -10.35 -23.57 -10.25
N ARG A 2 -11.39 -23.37 -11.06
CA ARG A 2 -11.48 -22.22 -11.98
C ARG A 2 -12.03 -21.06 -11.16
N ALA A 3 -11.19 -20.09 -10.82
CA ALA A 3 -11.61 -18.90 -10.09
C ALA A 3 -12.80 -18.27 -10.84
N LEU A 4 -13.81 -17.85 -10.09
CA LEU A 4 -14.94 -17.06 -10.58
C LEU A 4 -14.36 -15.79 -11.22
N TYR A 5 -14.19 -15.82 -12.54
CA TYR A 5 -13.81 -14.64 -13.30
C TYR A 5 -14.98 -13.67 -13.17
N ASP A 6 -14.70 -12.43 -12.75
CA ASP A 6 -15.70 -11.37 -12.70
C ASP A 6 -16.34 -11.25 -14.09
N SER A 7 -17.57 -11.74 -14.23
CA SER A 7 -18.28 -11.89 -15.50
C SER A 7 -18.61 -10.54 -16.14
N LYS A 8 -18.53 -9.45 -15.36
CA LYS A 8 -18.84 -8.08 -15.78
C LYS A 8 -17.60 -7.33 -16.30
N SER A 9 -16.40 -7.83 -15.98
CA SER A 9 -15.13 -7.17 -16.31
C SER A 9 -14.78 -7.17 -17.80
N LYS A 10 -15.39 -8.06 -18.60
CA LYS A 10 -15.11 -8.24 -20.04
C LYS A 10 -16.03 -7.46 -20.98
N THR A 11 -17.17 -6.98 -20.50
CA THR A 11 -18.24 -6.39 -21.34
C THR A 11 -18.50 -4.93 -21.03
N ILE A 12 -17.94 -4.39 -19.95
CA ILE A 12 -18.12 -3.00 -19.52
C ILE A 12 -16.78 -2.28 -19.63
N ASP A 13 -16.75 -1.16 -20.35
CA ASP A 13 -15.68 -0.18 -20.29
C ASP A 13 -15.58 0.33 -18.84
N ASP A 14 -14.47 0.02 -18.19
CA ASP A 14 -14.23 0.35 -16.79
C ASP A 14 -13.84 1.82 -16.58
N ARG A 15 -13.65 2.61 -17.65
CA ARG A 15 -13.30 4.04 -17.59
C ARG A 15 -12.11 4.34 -16.67
N GLY A 16 -11.19 3.39 -16.52
CA GLY A 16 -10.01 3.53 -15.65
C GLY A 16 -10.24 3.12 -14.18
N ILE A 17 -11.44 2.66 -13.80
CA ILE A 17 -11.73 2.19 -12.43
C ILE A 17 -10.84 1.01 -12.04
N LYS A 18 -10.49 0.13 -13.00
CA LYS A 18 -9.58 -1.00 -12.72
C LYS A 18 -8.18 -0.55 -12.33
N ALA A 19 -7.69 0.56 -12.90
CA ALA A 19 -6.39 1.10 -12.52
C ALA A 19 -6.42 1.65 -11.09
N LEU A 20 -7.48 2.36 -10.71
CA LEU A 20 -7.68 2.88 -9.35
C LEU A 20 -7.83 1.77 -8.30
N LEU A 21 -8.43 0.64 -8.67
CA LEU A 21 -8.62 -0.52 -7.79
C LEU A 21 -7.50 -1.57 -7.93
N SER A 22 -6.44 -1.26 -8.66
CA SER A 22 -5.28 -2.15 -8.78
C SER A 22 -4.56 -2.30 -7.44
N ASN A 23 -3.80 -3.39 -7.28
CA ASN A 23 -2.99 -3.60 -6.07
C ASN A 23 -1.93 -2.50 -5.91
N GLU A 24 -1.37 -2.01 -7.01
CA GLU A 24 -0.40 -0.90 -7.00
C GLU A 24 -1.02 0.39 -6.48
N ALA A 25 -2.18 0.80 -7.02
CA ALA A 25 -2.91 1.97 -6.53
C ALA A 25 -3.32 1.81 -5.06
N LYS A 26 -3.68 0.60 -4.64
CA LYS A 26 -3.96 0.28 -3.24
C LYS A 26 -2.73 0.48 -2.35
N TYR A 27 -1.56 -0.04 -2.72
CA TYR A 27 -0.33 0.13 -1.93
C TYR A 27 0.11 1.59 -1.90
N SER A 28 0.09 2.27 -3.04
CA SER A 28 0.34 3.71 -3.16
C SER A 28 -0.50 4.53 -2.19
N THR A 29 -1.82 4.28 -2.19
CA THR A 29 -2.78 4.99 -1.33
C THR A 29 -2.48 4.75 0.15
N TRP A 30 -2.12 3.52 0.53
CA TRP A 30 -1.79 3.20 1.91
C TRP A 30 -0.46 3.80 2.37
N LEU A 31 0.56 3.86 1.52
CA LEU A 31 1.81 4.57 1.83
C LEU A 31 1.60 6.07 1.96
N MET A 32 0.78 6.66 1.09
CA MET A 32 0.40 8.07 1.22
C MET A 32 -0.35 8.32 2.54
N PHE A 33 -1.27 7.43 2.90
CA PHE A 33 -2.00 7.52 4.16
C PHE A 33 -1.08 7.44 5.38
N GLU A 34 -0.12 6.51 5.38
CA GLU A 34 0.92 6.37 6.41
C GLU A 34 1.74 7.65 6.60
N ALA A 35 2.24 8.22 5.50
CA ALA A 35 3.03 9.45 5.55
C ALA A 35 2.22 10.62 6.12
N MET A 36 0.96 10.77 5.70
CA MET A 36 0.09 11.83 6.22
C MET A 36 -0.30 11.59 7.67
N LEU A 37 -0.52 10.33 8.06
CA LEU A 37 -0.81 9.97 9.45
C LEU A 37 0.38 10.29 10.35
N ALA A 38 1.60 9.93 9.94
CA ALA A 38 2.83 10.25 10.68
C ALA A 38 3.00 11.78 10.80
N GLN A 39 2.75 12.52 9.73
CA GLN A 39 2.80 13.99 9.77
C GLN A 39 1.77 14.56 10.77
N ALA A 40 0.52 14.12 10.72
CA ALA A 40 -0.52 14.57 11.66
C ALA A 40 -0.17 14.19 13.11
N GLN A 41 0.45 13.02 13.33
CA GLN A 41 0.93 12.60 14.64
C GLN A 41 2.07 13.47 15.15
N ALA A 42 2.97 13.91 14.27
CA ALA A 42 4.03 14.87 14.62
C ALA A 42 3.48 16.25 14.96
N GLU A 43 2.51 16.74 14.18
CA GLU A 43 1.82 18.01 14.44
C GLU A 43 1.14 18.04 15.82
N HIS A 44 0.64 16.88 16.29
CA HIS A 44 0.08 16.71 17.63
C HIS A 44 1.10 16.31 18.72
N GLY A 45 2.38 16.19 18.38
CA GLY A 45 3.46 15.92 19.33
C GLY A 45 3.58 14.46 19.80
N PHE A 46 2.95 13.51 19.11
CA PHE A 46 3.09 12.08 19.41
C PHE A 46 4.45 11.53 18.97
N ILE A 47 4.97 12.01 17.85
CA ILE A 47 6.29 11.65 17.32
C ILE A 47 7.09 12.92 16.97
N PRO A 48 8.43 12.90 16.99
CA PRO A 48 9.23 14.02 16.51
C PRO A 48 9.00 14.31 15.02
N GLN A 49 9.05 15.57 14.61
CA GLN A 49 8.89 15.96 13.20
C GLN A 49 9.91 15.27 12.28
N SER A 50 11.15 15.10 12.75
CA SER A 50 12.19 14.39 12.00
C SER A 50 11.81 12.93 11.70
N ALA A 51 11.12 12.26 12.62
CA ALA A 51 10.65 10.89 12.39
C ALA A 51 9.50 10.85 11.39
N ALA A 52 8.61 11.84 11.39
CA ALA A 52 7.56 11.95 10.37
C ALA A 52 8.14 12.21 8.98
N ASP A 53 9.18 13.05 8.88
CA ASP A 53 9.85 13.35 7.62
C ASP A 53 10.56 12.11 7.06
N GLU A 54 11.26 11.33 7.91
CA GLU A 54 11.86 10.05 7.53
C GLU A 54 10.82 9.03 7.03
N ILE A 55 9.67 8.92 7.71
CA ILE A 55 8.58 8.03 7.28
C ILE A 55 8.03 8.46 5.92
N LYS A 56 7.85 9.76 5.71
CA LYS A 56 7.36 10.32 4.44
C LYS A 56 8.33 10.06 3.29
N GLU A 57 9.64 10.16 3.52
CA GLU A 57 10.65 9.84 2.51
C GLU A 57 10.67 8.36 2.16
N LYS A 58 10.47 7.47 3.15
CA LYS A 58 10.46 6.01 2.92
C LYS A 58 9.15 5.51 2.31
N ALA A 59 8.03 6.19 2.53
CA ALA A 59 6.69 5.80 2.08
C ALA A 59 6.46 6.06 0.57
N VAL A 60 7.39 5.61 -0.27
CA VAL A 60 7.30 5.65 -1.74
C VAL A 60 7.23 4.23 -2.29
N ILE A 61 6.47 4.05 -3.39
CA ILE A 61 6.31 2.72 -4.03
C ILE A 61 7.66 2.17 -4.50
N GLU A 62 8.57 3.04 -4.91
CA GLU A 62 9.91 2.66 -5.40
C GLU A 62 10.77 1.96 -4.33
N ASN A 63 10.46 2.17 -3.05
CA ASN A 63 11.15 1.50 -1.94
C ASN A 63 10.47 0.18 -1.53
N ILE A 64 9.36 -0.22 -2.17
CA ILE A 64 8.69 -1.48 -1.84
C ILE A 64 9.46 -2.64 -2.46
N ASP A 65 9.98 -3.54 -1.62
CA ASP A 65 10.40 -4.87 -2.07
C ASP A 65 9.19 -5.79 -2.26
N PHE A 66 8.74 -5.93 -3.51
CA PHE A 66 7.62 -6.79 -3.89
C PHE A 66 7.89 -8.28 -3.68
N GLU A 67 9.15 -8.73 -3.72
CA GLU A 67 9.50 -10.14 -3.47
C GLU A 67 9.32 -10.48 -2.00
N GLU A 68 9.84 -9.63 -1.11
CA GLU A 68 9.68 -9.81 0.33
C GLU A 68 8.21 -9.64 0.75
N MET A 69 7.48 -8.69 0.13
CA MET A 69 6.03 -8.55 0.33
C MET A 69 5.29 -9.85 -0.03
N ASN A 70 5.61 -10.47 -1.16
CA ASN A 70 4.98 -11.72 -1.57
C ASN A 70 5.33 -12.87 -0.60
N ARG A 71 6.59 -12.95 -0.16
CA ARG A 71 7.05 -13.95 0.82
C ARG A 71 6.29 -13.82 2.16
N ILE A 72 6.13 -12.61 2.65
CA ILE A 72 5.42 -12.33 3.90
C ILE A 72 3.92 -12.57 3.75
N TYR A 73 3.36 -12.24 2.58
CA TYR A 73 1.96 -12.50 2.27
C TYR A 73 1.66 -14.01 2.30
N GLN A 74 2.53 -14.83 1.72
CA GLN A 74 2.40 -16.29 1.77
C GLN A 74 2.44 -16.84 3.20
N LYS A 75 3.27 -16.23 4.06
CA LYS A 75 3.44 -16.68 5.45
C LYS A 75 2.30 -16.26 6.38
N ASN A 76 1.85 -15.00 6.30
CA ASN A 76 0.90 -14.43 7.26
C ASN A 76 -0.52 -14.27 6.71
N ARG A 77 -0.72 -14.44 5.40
CA ARG A 77 -2.01 -14.21 4.70
C ARG A 77 -2.58 -12.78 4.90
N SER A 78 -1.75 -11.85 5.37
CA SER A 78 -2.11 -10.44 5.59
C SER A 78 -1.23 -9.56 4.73
N TRP A 79 -1.84 -8.91 3.74
CA TRP A 79 -1.18 -8.02 2.78
C TRP A 79 -0.73 -6.71 3.44
N PHE A 80 -1.47 -6.24 4.45
CA PHE A 80 -1.13 -5.02 5.19
C PHE A 80 0.20 -5.19 5.90
N ARG A 81 0.37 -6.28 6.66
CA ARG A 81 1.62 -6.56 7.35
C ARG A 81 2.81 -6.77 6.40
N ALA A 82 2.55 -7.32 5.22
CA ALA A 82 3.57 -7.51 4.20
C ALA A 82 4.09 -6.17 3.67
N LEU A 83 3.19 -5.23 3.38
CA LEU A 83 3.52 -3.89 2.88
C LEU A 83 4.42 -3.11 3.85
N PHE A 84 4.12 -3.12 5.14
CA PHE A 84 4.90 -2.37 6.14
C PHE A 84 6.32 -2.92 6.29
N LYS A 85 6.45 -4.25 6.27
CA LYS A 85 7.76 -4.90 6.40
C LYS A 85 8.62 -4.73 5.15
N SER A 86 8.04 -4.51 3.99
CA SER A 86 8.80 -4.25 2.76
C SER A 86 9.29 -2.82 2.62
N VAL A 87 8.84 -1.89 3.48
CA VAL A 87 9.21 -0.45 3.45
C VAL A 87 10.10 -0.04 4.63
N SER A 88 10.16 -0.86 5.69
CA SER A 88 11.00 -0.64 6.88
C SER A 88 12.43 -1.12 6.69
#